data_AF-A0A9P1E8R0-F1
#
_entry.id   AF-A0A9P1E8R0-F1
#
_cell.length_a   1.000
_cell.length_b   1.000
_cell.length_c   1.000
_cell.angle_alpha   90.00
_cell.angle_beta   90.00
_cell.angle_gamma   90.00
#
_symmetry.space_group_name_H-M   'P 1'
#
loop_
_entity.id
_entity.type
_entity.pdbx_description
1 polymer ?
#
loop_
_entity_poly.entity_id
_entity_poly.type
_entity_poly.pdbx_seq_one_letter_code
_entity_poly.pdbx_strand_id
1 'polypeptide(L)'
;MLVDFSLGTDTGGSVRVPASYCGIFGIRPSHGVVSIAGVIPMAQSFDTVGWFARDSSILKKVGEVLLSSQNLHPTRPDQVIIAEDCFKLQDFWGIQSPTAFEKFSKEVIRIYEFKKNHGEWVSTVRPNLGPGITERVWEALKTTNERIDVCLSIKFELKAALSTLLGDGGILVIPTVPGAPPKLQTDPNSLEAFRVKAFSLLSVAGISEFCQEPKTRYFLQWSQRLAIFWFSTSDHRHLIPPRSLCGTG
;
A
#
# COMPACT_ATOMS: atom_id res chain seq x y z
N MET A 1 17.10 -9.50 8.76
CA MET A 1 17.44 -8.34 7.91
C MET A 1 18.96 -8.21 7.91
N LEU A 2 19.60 -8.00 6.76
CA LEU A 2 21.07 -7.88 6.66
C LEU A 2 21.58 -6.48 7.03
N VAL A 3 20.70 -5.49 6.96
CA VAL A 3 20.93 -4.09 7.30
C VAL A 3 19.86 -3.64 8.30
N ASP A 4 20.08 -2.50 8.97
CA ASP A 4 19.14 -1.96 9.96
C ASP A 4 17.85 -1.42 9.34
N PHE A 5 17.97 -0.80 8.16
CA PHE A 5 16.87 -0.27 7.37
C PHE A 5 17.20 -0.30 5.87
N SER A 6 16.17 -0.17 5.03
CA SER A 6 16.30 0.01 3.58
C SER A 6 15.16 0.86 3.04
N LEU A 7 15.35 1.48 1.88
CA LEU A 7 14.31 2.21 1.17
C LEU A 7 13.68 1.34 0.08
N GLY A 8 12.42 1.64 -0.25
CA GLY A 8 11.72 1.03 -1.38
C GLY A 8 10.62 1.95 -1.89
N THR A 9 10.02 1.62 -3.02
CA THR A 9 8.83 2.30 -3.53
C THR A 9 7.59 1.47 -3.25
N ASP A 10 6.46 2.11 -2.98
CA ASP A 10 5.16 1.43 -2.79
C ASP A 10 4.10 2.08 -3.67
N THR A 11 3.95 1.60 -4.91
CA THR A 11 2.84 1.98 -5.80
C THR A 11 1.61 1.11 -5.51
N GLY A 12 1.83 -0.21 -5.47
CA GLY A 12 0.80 -1.24 -5.34
C GLY A 12 0.87 -2.06 -4.07
N GLY A 13 1.80 -1.77 -3.14
CA GLY A 13 2.11 -2.61 -1.98
C GLY A 13 3.58 -3.04 -1.89
N SER A 14 4.46 -2.54 -2.75
CA SER A 14 5.85 -3.01 -2.88
C SER A 14 6.75 -2.75 -1.66
N VAL A 15 6.31 -1.96 -0.67
CA VAL A 15 6.92 -1.94 0.68
C VAL A 15 6.14 -2.83 1.63
N ARG A 16 4.81 -2.68 1.66
CA ARG A 16 3.97 -3.33 2.68
C ARG A 16 3.90 -4.85 2.55
N VAL A 17 3.81 -5.37 1.32
CA VAL A 17 3.73 -6.80 1.02
C VAL A 17 5.00 -7.55 1.44
N PRO A 18 6.21 -7.17 0.98
CA PRO A 18 7.43 -7.84 1.43
C PRO A 18 7.69 -7.62 2.92
N ALA A 19 7.34 -6.45 3.49
CA ALA A 19 7.46 -6.24 4.93
C ALA A 19 6.59 -7.23 5.71
N SER A 20 5.33 -7.38 5.26
CA SER A 20 4.42 -8.39 5.76
C SER A 20 5.04 -9.77 5.66
N TYR A 21 5.42 -10.26 4.47
CA TYR A 21 5.93 -11.62 4.25
C TYR A 21 7.24 -11.95 4.97
N CYS A 22 8.16 -11.00 5.05
CA CYS A 22 9.43 -11.19 5.73
C CYS A 22 9.37 -10.99 7.24
N GLY A 23 8.22 -10.59 7.80
CA GLY A 23 8.07 -10.39 9.24
C GLY A 23 8.91 -9.22 9.77
N ILE A 24 9.06 -8.18 8.97
CA ILE A 24 9.81 -6.96 9.29
C ILE A 24 8.86 -5.76 9.33
N PHE A 25 9.32 -4.64 9.88
CA PHE A 25 8.56 -3.39 9.80
C PHE A 25 8.72 -2.79 8.41
N GLY A 26 7.64 -2.24 7.88
CA GLY A 26 7.64 -1.46 6.66
C GLY A 26 6.60 -0.36 6.77
N ILE A 27 6.84 0.77 6.12
CA ILE A 27 5.89 1.88 6.09
C ILE A 27 5.84 2.49 4.70
N ARG A 28 4.61 2.68 4.21
CA ARG A 28 4.29 3.59 3.11
C ARG A 28 3.79 4.87 3.76
N PRO A 29 4.56 5.98 3.78
CA PRO A 29 4.06 7.24 4.33
C PRO A 29 2.91 7.80 3.47
N SER A 30 2.26 8.87 3.94
CA SER A 30 1.28 9.59 3.13
C SER A 30 1.87 10.00 1.79
N HIS A 31 1.06 9.99 0.73
CA HIS A 31 1.55 10.33 -0.61
C HIS A 31 2.13 11.76 -0.64
N GLY A 32 3.24 11.95 -1.35
CA GLY A 32 3.91 13.24 -1.51
C GLY A 32 4.76 13.74 -0.33
N VAL A 33 4.69 13.14 0.87
CA VAL A 33 5.44 13.67 2.04
C VAL A 33 6.94 13.35 2.01
N VAL A 34 7.34 12.34 1.23
CA VAL A 34 8.75 12.07 0.91
C VAL A 34 8.95 12.30 -0.57
N SER A 35 9.96 13.10 -0.93
CA SER A 35 10.28 13.41 -2.32
C SER A 35 10.54 12.14 -3.13
N ILE A 36 9.95 12.08 -4.32
CA ILE A 36 10.17 11.02 -5.31
C ILE A 36 11.17 11.44 -6.40
N ALA A 37 11.91 12.54 -6.20
CA ALA A 37 12.91 12.99 -7.15
C ALA A 37 13.97 11.90 -7.38
N GLY A 38 14.25 11.59 -8.64
CA GLY A 38 15.17 10.52 -9.05
C GLY A 38 14.59 9.10 -9.01
N VAL A 39 13.33 8.93 -8.57
CA VAL A 39 12.61 7.65 -8.66
C VAL A 39 12.04 7.49 -10.08
N ILE A 40 12.26 6.33 -10.69
CA ILE A 40 11.64 6.00 -11.98
C ILE A 40 10.12 5.86 -11.75
N PRO A 41 9.26 6.68 -12.37
CA PRO A 41 7.84 6.70 -12.07
C PRO A 41 7.17 5.44 -12.59
N MET A 42 6.32 4.80 -11.78
CA MET A 42 5.46 3.71 -12.22
C MET A 42 4.04 4.22 -12.44
N ALA A 43 3.49 4.88 -11.41
CA ALA A 43 2.24 5.60 -11.45
C ALA A 43 2.32 6.69 -10.38
N GLN A 44 2.76 7.89 -10.79
CA GLN A 44 3.08 9.01 -9.91
C GLN A 44 1.94 9.41 -8.97
N SER A 45 0.68 9.17 -9.34
CA SER A 45 -0.49 9.37 -8.47
C SER A 45 -0.54 8.42 -7.26
N PHE A 46 0.32 7.41 -7.23
CA PHE A 46 0.41 6.40 -6.18
C PHE A 46 1.84 6.15 -5.69
N ASP A 47 2.87 6.51 -6.46
CA ASP A 47 4.26 6.26 -6.12
C ASP A 47 4.65 6.98 -4.83
N THR A 48 5.15 6.21 -3.87
CA THR A 48 5.64 6.73 -2.59
C THR A 48 6.95 6.03 -2.24
N VAL A 49 7.94 6.79 -1.78
CA VAL A 49 9.14 6.24 -1.13
C VAL A 49 8.78 5.83 0.29
N GLY A 50 8.83 4.54 0.56
CA GLY A 50 8.70 3.96 1.89
C GLY A 50 10.00 3.36 2.37
N TRP A 51 9.99 2.85 3.60
CA TRP A 51 11.17 2.22 4.18
C TRP A 51 10.82 1.00 5.01
N PHE A 52 11.80 0.13 5.15
CA PHE A 52 11.76 -1.05 5.98
C PHE A 52 12.70 -0.88 7.16
N ALA A 53 12.38 -1.49 8.29
CA ALA A 53 13.26 -1.55 9.44
C ALA A 53 13.15 -2.89 10.18
N ARG A 54 14.22 -3.25 10.91
CA ARG A 54 14.21 -4.44 11.76
C ARG A 54 13.36 -4.28 13.03
N ASP A 55 13.16 -3.04 13.48
CA ASP A 55 12.32 -2.68 14.61
C ASP A 55 11.72 -1.27 14.45
N SER A 56 10.74 -0.95 15.29
CA SER A 56 10.02 0.32 15.27
C SER A 56 10.86 1.52 15.68
N SER A 57 11.92 1.33 16.48
CA SER A 57 12.79 2.44 16.87
C SER A 57 13.57 2.93 15.67
N ILE A 58 14.12 2.01 14.88
CA ILE A 58 14.79 2.34 13.61
C ILE A 58 13.78 2.89 12.60
N LEU A 59 12.58 2.29 12.50
CA LEU A 59 11.51 2.80 11.63
C LEU A 59 11.20 4.28 11.91
N LYS A 60 11.08 4.66 13.19
CA LYS A 60 10.86 6.04 13.62
C LYS A 60 12.02 6.95 13.27
N LYS A 61 13.27 6.54 13.56
CA LYS A 61 14.47 7.34 13.26
C LYS A 61 14.62 7.66 11.78
N VAL A 62 14.35 6.69 10.91
CA VAL A 62 14.34 6.91 9.45
C VAL A 62 13.24 7.91 9.07
N GLY A 63 12.06 7.79 9.68
CA GLY A 63 10.96 8.75 9.50
C GLY A 63 11.29 10.18 9.92
N GLU A 64 11.97 10.37 11.06
CA GLU A 64 12.40 11.70 11.53
C GLU A 64 13.30 12.41 10.51
N VAL A 65 14.17 11.65 9.83
CA VAL A 65 15.03 12.16 8.76
C VAL A 65 14.22 12.44 7.50
N LEU A 66 13.48 11.45 6.99
CA LEU A 66 12.80 11.55 5.69
C LEU A 66 11.64 12.55 5.69
N LEU A 67 10.97 12.73 6.83
CA LEU A 67 9.84 13.64 6.97
C LEU A 67 10.28 15.05 7.40
N SER A 68 11.59 15.27 7.58
CA SER A 68 12.15 16.53 8.14
C SER A 68 11.45 16.97 9.42
N SER A 69 10.99 15.99 10.22
CA SER A 69 10.12 16.21 11.37
C SER A 69 10.88 15.82 12.63
N GLN A 70 11.50 16.83 13.24
CA GLN A 70 12.10 16.70 14.55
C GLN A 70 11.00 16.94 15.58
N ASN A 71 10.85 16.01 16.54
CA ASN A 71 9.81 16.00 17.58
C ASN A 71 8.44 15.44 17.13
N LEU A 72 8.44 14.26 16.53
CA LEU A 72 7.24 13.44 16.41
C LEU A 72 6.74 13.08 17.82
N HIS A 73 5.71 13.77 18.30
CA HIS A 73 5.09 13.46 19.59
C HIS A 73 4.09 12.30 19.41
N PRO A 74 4.15 11.28 20.28
CA PRO A 74 3.14 10.23 20.29
C PRO A 74 1.77 10.85 20.58
N THR A 75 0.85 10.73 19.62
CA THR A 75 -0.56 11.06 19.82
C THR A 75 -1.34 9.77 19.98
N ARG A 76 -2.28 9.75 20.93
CA ARG A 76 -3.24 8.66 21.04
C ARG A 76 -4.24 8.82 19.89
N PRO A 77 -4.63 7.74 19.18
CA PRO A 77 -5.66 7.84 18.17
C PRO A 77 -7.00 8.15 18.84
N ASP A 78 -7.79 9.00 18.19
CA ASP A 78 -9.14 9.37 18.65
C ASP A 78 -10.11 8.19 18.49
N GLN A 79 -9.88 7.39 17.46
CA GLN A 79 -10.69 6.21 17.14
C GLN A 79 -9.87 5.15 16.43
N VAL A 80 -10.27 3.89 16.63
CA VAL A 80 -9.73 2.74 15.91
C VAL A 80 -10.91 1.98 15.30
N ILE A 81 -10.97 1.94 13.97
CA ILE A 81 -11.98 1.23 13.20
C ILE A 81 -11.34 -0.06 12.66
N ILE A 82 -11.96 -1.20 12.96
CA ILE A 82 -11.53 -2.50 12.45
C ILE A 82 -12.51 -2.91 11.35
N ALA A 83 -12.04 -3.01 10.10
CA ALA A 83 -12.87 -3.45 8.99
C ALA A 83 -12.96 -4.98 8.97
N GLU A 84 -13.81 -5.56 9.82
CA GLU A 84 -13.95 -7.01 10.00
C GLU A 84 -14.26 -7.76 8.70
N ASP A 85 -14.98 -7.15 7.78
CA ASP A 85 -15.28 -7.65 6.46
C ASP A 85 -14.02 -7.85 5.60
N CYS A 86 -13.02 -6.98 5.75
CA CYS A 86 -11.72 -7.12 5.09
C CYS A 86 -10.93 -8.35 5.57
N PHE A 87 -11.16 -8.82 6.81
CA PHE A 87 -10.57 -10.06 7.34
C PHE A 87 -11.27 -11.32 6.79
N LYS A 88 -12.51 -11.17 6.31
CA LYS A 88 -13.32 -12.22 5.69
C LYS A 88 -13.12 -12.33 4.17
N LEU A 89 -12.27 -11.50 3.57
CA LEU A 89 -11.90 -11.57 2.14
C LEU A 89 -11.23 -12.90 1.72
N GLN A 90 -11.04 -13.84 2.65
CA GLN A 90 -10.70 -15.22 2.33
C GLN A 90 -11.81 -15.93 1.54
N ASP A 91 -13.08 -15.56 1.77
CA ASP A 91 -14.24 -16.37 1.34
C ASP A 91 -15.05 -15.78 0.17
N PHE A 92 -14.88 -14.50 -0.17
CA PHE A 92 -15.67 -13.84 -1.21
C PHE A 92 -14.94 -13.75 -2.56
N TRP A 93 -15.57 -14.30 -3.59
CA TRP A 93 -15.11 -14.27 -4.98
C TRP A 93 -16.10 -13.44 -5.81
N GLY A 94 -15.68 -12.28 -6.34
CA GLY A 94 -16.46 -11.52 -7.32
C GLY A 94 -16.51 -10.00 -7.09
N ILE A 95 -17.18 -9.31 -8.03
CA ILE A 95 -17.37 -7.84 -8.13
C ILE A 95 -18.04 -7.23 -6.88
N GLN A 96 -18.59 -8.06 -5.99
CA GLN A 96 -19.22 -7.64 -4.73
C GLN A 96 -18.24 -7.41 -3.57
N SER A 97 -16.93 -7.47 -3.81
CA SER A 97 -15.95 -7.03 -2.81
C SER A 97 -16.12 -5.52 -2.54
N PRO A 98 -16.13 -5.06 -1.28
CA PRO A 98 -16.26 -3.65 -0.93
C PRO A 98 -15.21 -2.75 -1.61
N THR A 99 -14.09 -3.32 -2.06
CA THR A 99 -12.96 -2.60 -2.64
C THR A 99 -12.87 -2.72 -4.18
N ALA A 100 -13.88 -3.30 -4.84
CA ALA A 100 -13.84 -3.58 -6.28
C ALA A 100 -13.65 -2.32 -7.14
N PHE A 101 -14.35 -1.24 -6.80
CA PHE A 101 -14.23 0.06 -7.49
C PHE A 101 -12.88 0.72 -7.28
N GLU A 102 -12.34 0.65 -6.07
CA GLU A 102 -11.03 1.23 -5.73
C GLU A 102 -9.91 0.50 -6.48
N LYS A 103 -9.97 -0.84 -6.49
CA LYS A 103 -9.02 -1.69 -7.22
C LYS A 103 -9.07 -1.38 -8.72
N PHE A 104 -10.27 -1.35 -9.31
CA PHE A 104 -10.45 -1.04 -10.72
C PHE A 104 -9.89 0.35 -11.05
N SER A 105 -10.27 1.37 -10.27
CA SER A 105 -9.85 2.75 -10.51
C SER A 105 -8.34 2.92 -10.38
N LYS A 106 -7.73 2.29 -9.36
CA LYS A 106 -6.28 2.29 -9.20
C LYS A 106 -5.56 1.68 -10.39
N GLU A 107 -6.08 0.56 -10.91
CA GLU A 107 -5.47 -0.13 -12.04
C GLU A 107 -5.54 0.69 -13.34
N VAL A 108 -6.70 1.31 -13.63
CA VAL A 108 -6.87 2.20 -14.80
C VAL A 108 -5.90 3.39 -14.72
N ILE A 109 -5.84 4.08 -13.58
CA ILE A 109 -4.94 5.22 -13.39
C ILE A 109 -3.47 4.78 -13.54
N ARG A 110 -3.10 3.63 -12.95
CA ARG A 110 -1.74 3.08 -13.04
C ARG A 110 -1.33 2.80 -14.48
N ILE A 111 -2.19 2.17 -15.27
CA ILE A 111 -1.93 1.87 -16.68
C ILE A 111 -1.80 3.15 -17.49
N TYR A 112 -2.71 4.11 -17.28
CA TYR A 112 -2.69 5.41 -17.95
C TYR A 112 -1.36 6.16 -17.70
N GLU A 113 -0.95 6.27 -16.44
CA GLU A 113 0.29 6.96 -16.08
C GLU A 113 1.54 6.22 -16.55
N PHE A 114 1.56 4.89 -16.45
CA PHE A 114 2.65 4.08 -16.99
C PHE A 114 2.84 4.32 -18.49
N LYS A 115 1.73 4.29 -19.25
CA LYS A 115 1.74 4.54 -20.70
C LYS A 115 2.21 5.96 -21.02
N LYS A 116 1.77 6.96 -20.27
CA LYS A 116 2.21 8.35 -20.41
C LYS A 116 3.73 8.51 -20.19
N ASN A 117 4.27 7.81 -19.20
CA ASN A 117 5.68 7.94 -18.81
C ASN A 117 6.63 7.10 -19.69
N HIS A 118 6.20 5.90 -20.11
CA HIS A 118 7.08 4.91 -20.72
C HIS A 118 6.67 4.47 -22.13
N GLY A 119 5.51 4.88 -22.63
CA GLY A 119 4.95 4.34 -23.88
C GLY A 119 5.82 4.56 -25.10
N GLU A 120 6.38 5.76 -25.25
CA GLU A 120 7.32 6.08 -26.34
C GLU A 120 8.61 5.26 -26.22
N TRP A 121 9.19 5.20 -25.02
CA TRP A 121 10.41 4.46 -24.76
C TRP A 121 10.24 2.96 -25.03
N VAL A 122 9.18 2.32 -24.53
CA VAL A 122 8.92 0.90 -24.78
C VAL A 122 8.74 0.63 -26.28
N SER A 123 8.00 1.49 -26.98
CA SER A 123 7.72 1.32 -28.41
C SER A 123 8.98 1.48 -29.27
N THR A 124 9.89 2.37 -28.86
CA THR A 124 11.11 2.72 -29.59
C THR A 124 12.25 1.75 -29.27
N VAL A 125 12.54 1.56 -27.99
CA VAL A 125 13.69 0.78 -27.50
C VAL A 125 13.40 -0.73 -27.53
N ARG A 126 12.14 -1.13 -27.42
CA ARG A 126 11.71 -2.54 -27.36
C ARG A 126 12.56 -3.34 -26.36
N PRO A 127 12.52 -2.97 -25.07
CA PRO A 127 13.39 -3.55 -24.06
C PRO A 127 13.18 -5.06 -23.94
N ASN A 128 14.27 -5.80 -23.67
CA ASN A 128 14.21 -7.21 -23.34
C ASN A 128 13.69 -7.37 -21.90
N LEU A 129 12.39 -7.62 -21.75
CA LEU A 129 11.72 -7.80 -20.48
C LEU A 129 11.50 -9.29 -20.19
N GLY A 130 11.51 -9.65 -18.90
CA GLY A 130 11.28 -11.02 -18.48
C GLY A 130 9.86 -11.53 -18.79
N PRO A 131 9.66 -12.86 -18.80
CA PRO A 131 8.36 -13.47 -19.08
C PRO A 131 7.29 -12.98 -18.10
N GLY A 132 6.10 -12.69 -18.60
CA GLY A 132 4.97 -12.11 -17.85
C GLY A 132 5.04 -10.60 -17.65
N ILE A 133 6.21 -9.96 -17.78
CA ILE A 133 6.34 -8.49 -17.75
C ILE A 133 6.07 -7.93 -19.14
N THR A 134 6.66 -8.55 -20.16
CA THR A 134 6.48 -8.18 -21.57
C THR A 134 5.00 -8.08 -21.94
N GLU A 135 4.23 -9.12 -21.64
CA GLU A 135 2.80 -9.22 -21.95
C GLU A 135 2.02 -8.09 -21.27
N ARG A 136 2.22 -7.89 -19.96
CA ARG A 136 1.54 -6.83 -19.20
C ARG A 136 1.89 -5.43 -19.68
N VAL A 137 3.15 -5.19 -20.07
CA VAL A 137 3.58 -3.90 -20.62
C VAL A 137 2.90 -3.65 -21.96
N TRP A 138 2.90 -4.63 -22.87
CA TRP A 138 2.25 -4.46 -24.17
C TRP A 138 0.72 -4.35 -24.07
N GLU A 139 0.10 -5.08 -23.14
CA GLU A 139 -1.33 -4.94 -22.83
C GLU A 139 -1.65 -3.54 -22.33
N ALA A 140 -0.87 -3.00 -21.39
CA ALA A 140 -1.03 -1.64 -20.88
C ALA A 140 -0.92 -0.58 -21.99
N LEU A 141 -0.03 -0.78 -22.97
CA LEU A 141 0.10 0.14 -24.11
C LEU A 141 -1.11 0.08 -25.06
N LYS A 142 -1.75 -1.09 -25.19
CA LYS A 142 -2.95 -1.28 -26.02
C LYS A 142 -4.23 -0.78 -25.35
N THR A 143 -4.23 -0.61 -24.02
CA THR A 143 -5.39 -0.12 -23.28
C THR A 143 -5.79 1.29 -23.74
N THR A 144 -7.09 1.51 -23.91
CA THR A 144 -7.65 2.83 -24.22
C THR A 144 -7.74 3.67 -22.93
N ASN A 145 -7.66 4.98 -23.06
CA ASN A 145 -7.75 5.90 -21.91
C ASN A 145 -9.21 6.18 -21.52
N GLU A 146 -10.16 5.35 -21.99
CA GLU A 146 -11.56 5.49 -21.64
C GLU A 146 -11.73 5.36 -20.13
N ARG A 147 -12.59 6.20 -19.54
CA ARG A 147 -12.93 6.21 -18.10
C ARG A 147 -11.86 6.75 -17.15
N ILE A 148 -10.73 7.29 -17.64
CA ILE A 148 -9.72 7.87 -16.75
C ILE A 148 -10.29 8.95 -15.83
N ASP A 149 -11.12 9.86 -16.37
CA ASP A 149 -11.76 10.93 -15.60
C ASP A 149 -12.68 10.37 -14.49
N VAL A 150 -13.46 9.33 -14.82
CA VAL A 150 -14.32 8.64 -13.86
C VAL A 150 -13.49 7.98 -12.75
N CYS A 151 -12.39 7.32 -13.09
CA CYS A 151 -11.51 6.68 -12.12
C CYS A 151 -10.79 7.70 -11.22
N LEU A 152 -10.43 8.88 -11.76
CA LEU A 152 -9.88 9.97 -10.97
C LEU A 152 -10.93 10.55 -10.00
N SER A 153 -12.19 10.71 -10.44
CA SER A 153 -13.30 11.10 -9.56
C SER A 153 -13.53 10.09 -8.44
N ILE A 154 -13.55 8.78 -8.76
CA ILE A 154 -13.67 7.71 -7.75
C ILE A 154 -12.53 7.80 -6.73
N LYS A 155 -11.28 8.03 -7.18
CA LYS A 155 -10.14 8.21 -6.28
C LYS A 155 -10.38 9.37 -5.31
N PHE A 156 -10.82 10.52 -5.83
CA PHE A 156 -11.09 11.72 -5.03
C PHE A 156 -12.20 11.50 -4.02
N GLU A 157 -13.33 10.92 -4.44
CA GLU A 157 -14.47 10.65 -3.58
C GLU A 157 -14.14 9.66 -2.45
N LEU A 158 -13.41 8.58 -2.76
CA LEU A 158 -12.99 7.60 -1.75
C LEU A 158 -12.02 8.21 -0.74
N LYS A 159 -11.07 9.04 -1.20
CA LYS A 159 -10.18 9.79 -0.31
C LYS A 159 -10.99 10.71 0.62
N ALA A 160 -11.98 11.43 0.10
CA ALA A 160 -12.83 12.32 0.89
C ALA A 160 -13.69 11.55 1.91
N ALA A 161 -14.27 10.42 1.51
CA ALA A 161 -15.06 9.57 2.38
C ALA A 161 -14.22 8.99 3.52
N LEU A 162 -13.04 8.44 3.22
CA LEU A 162 -12.13 7.92 4.23
C LEU A 162 -11.59 9.03 5.14
N SER A 163 -11.28 10.22 4.61
CA SER A 163 -10.88 11.38 5.43
C SER A 163 -11.97 11.75 6.43
N THR A 164 -13.23 11.80 5.97
CA THR A 164 -14.38 12.09 6.84
C THR A 164 -14.60 11.01 7.89
N LEU A 165 -14.49 9.74 7.50
CA LEU A 165 -14.68 8.60 8.40
C LEU A 165 -13.66 8.61 9.54
N LEU A 166 -12.39 8.91 9.23
CA LEU A 166 -11.28 8.72 10.14
C LEU A 166 -10.89 10.01 10.87
N GLY A 167 -11.17 11.18 10.29
CA GLY A 167 -10.74 12.45 10.86
C GLY A 167 -9.21 12.54 10.98
N ASP A 168 -8.74 13.42 11.85
CA ASP A 168 -7.30 13.71 11.97
C ASP A 168 -6.52 12.70 12.83
N GLY A 169 -7.21 11.95 13.71
CA GLY A 169 -6.60 11.00 14.64
C GLY A 169 -7.13 9.57 14.51
N GLY A 170 -7.91 9.26 13.48
CA GLY A 170 -8.48 7.93 13.29
C GLY A 170 -7.50 6.92 12.69
N ILE A 171 -7.65 5.67 13.11
CA ILE A 171 -6.90 4.53 12.56
C ILE A 171 -7.89 3.53 11.97
N LEU A 172 -7.66 3.14 10.71
CA LEU A 172 -8.33 1.99 10.11
C LEU A 172 -7.40 0.78 10.21
N VAL A 173 -7.95 -0.39 10.54
CA VAL A 173 -7.21 -1.63 10.67
C VAL A 173 -7.80 -2.67 9.72
N ILE A 174 -6.99 -3.12 8.75
CA ILE A 174 -7.35 -4.17 7.79
C ILE A 174 -6.15 -5.14 7.60
N PRO A 175 -6.31 -6.34 7.04
CA PRO A 175 -5.18 -7.20 6.69
C PRO A 175 -4.24 -6.55 5.67
N THR A 176 -2.92 -6.67 5.82
CA THR A 176 -1.99 -6.19 4.78
C THR A 176 -2.07 -7.05 3.52
N VAL A 177 -2.23 -8.36 3.72
CA VAL A 177 -2.22 -9.40 2.69
C VAL A 177 -3.29 -10.44 3.05
N PRO A 178 -3.89 -11.13 2.07
CA PRO A 178 -5.02 -12.02 2.31
C PRO A 178 -4.62 -13.34 3.00
N GLY A 179 -3.32 -13.63 3.07
CA GLY A 179 -2.78 -14.83 3.70
C GLY A 179 -1.26 -14.96 3.53
N ALA A 180 -0.75 -16.16 3.75
CA ALA A 180 0.65 -16.52 3.57
C ALA A 180 1.14 -16.26 2.13
N PRO A 181 2.45 -16.00 1.92
CA PRO A 181 2.99 -15.85 0.57
C PRO A 181 2.76 -17.12 -0.26
N PRO A 182 2.31 -17.01 -1.52
CA PRO A 182 2.23 -18.15 -2.43
C PRO A 182 3.59 -18.84 -2.59
N LYS A 183 3.58 -20.15 -2.84
CA LYS A 183 4.81 -20.91 -3.12
C LYS A 183 5.32 -20.55 -4.52
N LEU A 184 6.63 -20.69 -4.75
CA LEU A 184 7.24 -20.39 -6.05
C LEU A 184 6.62 -21.17 -7.22
N GLN A 185 6.14 -22.40 -6.95
CA GLN A 185 5.52 -23.29 -7.93
C GLN A 185 3.98 -23.30 -7.84
N THR A 186 3.36 -22.26 -7.26
CA THR A 186 1.90 -22.13 -7.25
C THR A 186 1.39 -22.00 -8.68
N ASP A 187 0.30 -22.71 -9.00
CA ASP A 187 -0.28 -22.66 -10.34
C ASP A 187 -0.79 -21.24 -10.69
N PRO A 188 -0.81 -20.86 -11.98
CA PRO A 188 -1.15 -19.51 -12.40
C PRO A 188 -2.53 -19.02 -11.95
N ASN A 189 -3.54 -19.90 -11.91
CA ASN A 189 -4.91 -19.53 -11.56
C ASN A 189 -5.04 -19.21 -10.07
N SER A 190 -4.47 -20.07 -9.22
CA SER A 190 -4.39 -19.82 -7.78
C SER A 190 -3.56 -18.57 -7.46
N LEU A 191 -2.46 -18.35 -8.20
CA LEU A 191 -1.64 -17.16 -8.04
C LEU A 191 -2.40 -15.89 -8.43
N GLU A 192 -3.18 -15.93 -9.50
CA GLU A 192 -4.01 -14.80 -9.92
C GLU A 192 -5.16 -14.53 -8.93
N ALA A 193 -5.84 -15.58 -8.47
CA ALA A 193 -6.82 -15.47 -7.39
C ALA A 193 -6.25 -14.80 -6.14
N PHE A 194 -5.03 -15.18 -5.76
CA PHE A 194 -4.32 -14.56 -4.65
C PHE A 194 -4.01 -13.08 -4.91
N ARG A 195 -3.50 -12.75 -6.10
CA ARG A 195 -3.21 -11.36 -6.51
C ARG A 195 -4.47 -10.50 -6.47
N VAL A 196 -5.59 -11.01 -6.98
CA VAL A 196 -6.88 -10.32 -6.96
C VAL A 196 -7.26 -9.91 -5.53
N LYS A 197 -7.16 -10.84 -4.57
CA LYS A 197 -7.45 -10.59 -3.15
C LYS A 197 -6.43 -9.62 -2.52
N ALA A 198 -5.15 -9.78 -2.82
CA ALA A 198 -4.12 -8.89 -2.31
C ALA A 198 -4.30 -7.46 -2.80
N PHE A 199 -4.57 -7.25 -4.08
CA PHE A 199 -4.78 -5.92 -4.62
C PHE A 199 -6.03 -5.22 -4.07
N SER A 200 -7.07 -5.95 -3.71
CA SER A 200 -8.24 -5.41 -3.01
C SER A 200 -7.88 -4.77 -1.66
N LEU A 201 -7.00 -5.39 -0.88
CA LEU A 201 -6.53 -4.83 0.40
C LEU A 201 -5.52 -3.68 0.17
N LEU A 202 -4.64 -3.84 -0.82
CA LEU A 202 -3.55 -2.91 -1.06
C LEU A 202 -3.96 -1.65 -1.82
N SER A 203 -5.13 -1.65 -2.50
CA SER A 203 -5.66 -0.51 -3.26
C SER A 203 -6.05 0.64 -2.36
N VAL A 204 -6.61 0.35 -1.17
CA VAL A 204 -7.06 1.35 -0.20
C VAL A 204 -5.97 2.40 0.03
N ALA A 205 -4.71 1.97 0.22
CA ALA A 205 -3.54 2.86 0.43
C ALA A 205 -3.27 3.85 -0.70
N GLY A 206 -3.40 3.36 -1.94
CA GLY A 206 -3.08 4.15 -3.12
C GLY A 206 -4.17 5.16 -3.39
N ILE A 207 -5.41 4.71 -3.28
CA ILE A 207 -6.58 5.55 -3.53
C ILE A 207 -6.75 6.60 -2.43
N SER A 208 -6.58 6.20 -1.17
CA SER A 208 -6.74 7.09 -0.03
C SER A 208 -5.57 8.04 0.17
N GLU A 209 -4.40 7.73 -0.41
CA GLU A 209 -3.14 8.46 -0.25
C GLU A 209 -2.60 8.50 1.19
N PHE A 210 -3.20 7.77 2.12
CA PHE A 210 -2.81 7.77 3.52
C PHE A 210 -1.61 6.88 3.82
N CYS A 211 -0.99 7.19 4.95
CA CYS A 211 0.10 6.42 5.52
C CYS A 211 -0.38 5.01 5.95
N GLN A 212 0.48 4.03 5.76
CA GLN A 212 0.23 2.64 6.12
C GLN A 212 1.48 1.94 6.65
N GLU A 213 1.31 1.23 7.76
CA GLU A 213 2.34 0.45 8.43
C GLU A 213 1.83 -0.99 8.66
N PRO A 214 2.34 -2.02 7.96
CA PRO A 214 2.20 -3.41 8.38
C PRO A 214 2.86 -3.66 9.74
N LYS A 215 2.07 -4.11 10.73
CA LYS A 215 2.61 -4.63 12.00
C LYS A 215 2.66 -6.15 11.94
N THR A 216 3.88 -6.69 11.98
CA THR A 216 4.15 -8.12 11.77
C THR A 216 4.48 -8.91 13.03
N ARG A 217 4.54 -8.29 14.22
CA ARG A 217 5.20 -8.92 15.38
C ARG A 217 4.38 -9.12 16.67
N TYR A 218 3.14 -8.66 16.72
CA TYR A 218 2.28 -8.88 17.89
C TYR A 218 0.85 -9.16 17.45
N PHE A 219 0.57 -10.40 17.05
CA PHE A 219 -0.67 -11.12 17.30
C PHE A 219 -0.43 -12.58 16.89
N LEU A 220 -0.78 -13.48 17.80
CA LEU A 220 -0.69 -14.94 17.81
C LEU A 220 -0.42 -15.68 16.48
N GLN A 221 0.48 -16.66 16.59
CA GLN A 221 0.65 -17.83 15.73
C GLN A 221 -0.48 -18.10 14.71
N TRP A 222 -0.11 -18.06 13.43
CA TRP A 222 -0.84 -18.64 12.28
C TRP A 222 -2.25 -18.04 11.99
N SER A 223 -2.31 -16.99 11.16
CA SER A 223 -3.12 -16.99 9.91
C SER A 223 -3.27 -15.63 9.21
N GLN A 224 -3.15 -14.47 9.86
CA GLN A 224 -3.30 -13.17 9.17
C GLN A 224 -2.39 -12.07 9.76
N ARG A 225 -1.77 -11.25 8.89
CA ARG A 225 -0.84 -10.14 9.24
C ARG A 225 -1.55 -8.79 9.02
N LEU A 226 -1.57 -7.93 10.05
CA LEU A 226 -2.34 -6.67 10.11
C LEU A 226 -1.61 -5.50 9.42
N ALA A 227 -2.31 -4.72 8.60
CA ALA A 227 -1.94 -3.36 8.22
C ALA A 227 -2.67 -2.36 9.12
N ILE A 228 -1.92 -1.41 9.67
CA ILE A 228 -2.46 -0.26 10.39
C ILE A 228 -2.39 0.95 9.47
N PHE A 229 -3.51 1.63 9.29
CA PHE A 229 -3.59 2.87 8.54
C PHE A 229 -3.44 4.05 9.50
N TRP A 230 -2.62 5.01 9.12
CA TRP A 230 -2.47 6.26 9.84
C TRP A 230 -3.06 7.41 9.03
N PHE A 231 -3.93 8.19 9.66
CA PHE A 231 -4.47 9.43 9.11
C PHE A 231 -3.83 10.61 9.80
N SER A 232 -3.43 11.59 9.01
CA SER A 232 -3.25 12.97 9.42
C SER A 232 -3.50 13.79 8.16
N THR A 233 -4.60 14.53 8.12
CA THR A 233 -4.97 15.36 6.95
C THR A 233 -4.17 16.66 6.90
N SER A 234 -3.50 17.01 7.99
CA SER A 234 -2.66 18.17 8.16
C SER A 234 -1.59 17.84 9.19
N ASP A 235 -0.33 18.07 8.81
CA ASP A 235 0.85 18.17 9.68
C ASP A 235 1.78 16.94 9.80
N HIS A 236 3.05 17.19 9.50
CA HIS A 236 4.14 16.24 9.30
C HIS A 236 4.64 15.56 10.60
N ARG A 237 3.81 15.43 11.65
CA ARG A 237 4.31 15.40 13.03
C ARG A 237 4.00 14.18 13.92
N HIS A 238 3.51 13.04 13.39
CA HIS A 238 3.02 11.98 14.29
C HIS A 238 3.45 10.54 13.92
N LEU A 239 4.02 9.83 14.91
CA LEU A 239 4.26 8.38 14.91
C LEU A 239 3.94 7.81 16.31
N ILE A 240 3.20 6.69 16.38
CA ILE A 240 2.92 5.97 17.63
C ILE A 240 4.03 4.93 17.92
N PRO A 241 4.59 4.86 19.15
CA PRO A 241 5.48 3.76 19.53
C PRO A 241 4.69 2.46 19.77
N PRO A 242 5.23 1.27 19.44
CA PRO A 242 4.63 0.01 19.86
C PRO A 242 4.98 -0.25 21.32
N ARG A 243 4.08 0.05 22.28
CA ARG A 243 4.10 -0.60 23.60
C ARG A 243 2.71 -0.89 24.16
N SER A 244 2.56 -2.17 24.52
CA SER A 244 1.67 -2.80 25.51
C SER A 244 0.15 -2.59 25.40
N LEU A 245 -0.50 -3.34 24.52
CA LEU A 245 -1.84 -3.91 24.79
C LEU A 245 -1.70 -5.13 25.74
N CYS A 246 -1.02 -4.93 26.86
CA CYS A 246 -1.02 -5.85 27.99
C CYS A 246 -1.70 -5.09 29.12
N GLY A 247 -3.03 -5.10 29.09
CA GLY A 247 -3.84 -4.83 30.27
C GLY A 247 -4.06 -6.16 30.96
N THR A 248 -3.48 -6.30 32.14
CA THR A 248 -3.90 -7.29 33.14
C THR A 248 -5.37 -7.05 33.48
N GLY A 249 -6.17 -8.12 33.40
CA GLY A 249 -7.58 -8.17 33.76
C GLY A 249 -8.18 -9.47 33.28
#